data_AF-A0A9Q0ND17-F1
#
_entry.id   AF-A0A9Q0ND17-F1
#
_cell.length_a   1.000
_cell.length_b   1.000
_cell.length_c   1.000
_cell.angle_alpha   90.00
_cell.angle_beta   90.00
_cell.angle_gamma   90.00
#
_symmetry.space_group_name_H-M   'P 1'
#
loop_
_entity.id
_entity.type
_entity.pdbx_description
1 polymer ?
#
loop_
_entity_poly.entity_id
_entity_poly.type
_entity_poly.pdbx_seq_one_letter_code
_entity_poly.pdbx_strand_id
1 'polypeptide(L)'
;MELDRRARLRKEVEIRLAEKDARTSAVQQGVNDVTLDEKSSSLSRPDGIQDCNLSLFLSKRFSDVTFVVDDAEIPAHRLILAVRSSVFEAMLYGDFWETGSQRITIADMGITAFREMLRYMYTNNLNITDDIVIELLLAAHKYDLRHLEERCSQYMQQKMNETNVCSFLNVLYNLDAFKDITQILLAFMESRWSIDCKVDFTGMSIDGLKYLVDFLSLRKRARDFKYMHFEVDLFRRILAWAKVNCEENGLPADGANMRKALKGCEQLISFTSMSSDEFHCAIDFSPNFFTVEEIGSIFTKLRYKKIKLQSLDMVQSEAMSMPLNGFQCPTSMKPIPNGQVTAFSFGAPFVPNSSTSKQ
;
A
#
# COMPACT_ATOMS: atom_id res chain seq x y z
N MET A 1 22.39 -27.25 -31.11
CA MET A 1 21.41 -26.44 -30.34
C MET A 1 21.79 -26.38 -28.86
N GLU A 2 21.97 -27.51 -28.18
CA GLU A 2 22.30 -27.54 -26.74
C GLU A 2 23.72 -27.01 -26.40
N LEU A 3 24.70 -27.24 -27.27
CA LEU A 3 26.06 -26.67 -27.14
C LEU A 3 26.07 -25.14 -27.28
N ASP A 4 25.22 -24.60 -28.14
CA ASP A 4 25.09 -23.14 -28.35
C ASP A 4 24.39 -22.48 -27.14
N ARG A 5 23.40 -23.17 -26.55
CA ARG A 5 22.74 -22.74 -25.31
C ARG A 5 23.71 -22.68 -24.13
N ARG A 6 24.61 -23.67 -23.99
CA ARG A 6 25.65 -23.67 -22.94
C ARG A 6 26.69 -22.57 -23.14
N ALA A 7 27.05 -22.26 -24.39
CA ALA A 7 27.96 -21.16 -24.69
C ALA A 7 27.35 -19.80 -24.34
N ARG A 8 26.06 -19.60 -24.63
CA ARG A 8 25.33 -18.37 -24.25
C ARG A 8 25.23 -18.20 -22.74
N LEU A 9 24.89 -19.26 -22.00
CA LEU A 9 24.82 -19.23 -20.54
C LEU A 9 26.18 -18.93 -19.89
N ARG A 10 27.29 -19.48 -20.42
CA ARG A 10 28.63 -19.16 -19.91
C ARG A 10 28.98 -17.70 -20.12
N LYS A 11 28.68 -17.16 -21.30
CA LYS A 11 28.94 -15.75 -21.62
C LYS A 11 28.09 -14.81 -20.77
N GLU A 12 26.84 -15.18 -20.49
CA GLU A 12 25.95 -14.41 -19.61
C GLU A 12 26.40 -14.45 -18.15
N VAL A 13 26.92 -15.58 -17.67
CA VAL A 13 27.53 -15.70 -16.34
C VAL A 13 28.82 -14.88 -16.25
N GLU A 14 29.68 -14.89 -17.27
CA GLU A 14 30.88 -14.04 -17.33
C GLU A 14 30.54 -12.55 -17.32
N ILE A 15 29.51 -12.14 -18.06
CA ILE A 15 29.03 -10.74 -18.05
C ILE A 15 28.53 -10.36 -16.64
N ARG A 16 27.75 -11.21 -15.98
CA ARG A 16 27.25 -10.94 -14.62
C ARG A 16 28.37 -10.93 -13.57
N LEU A 17 29.40 -11.76 -13.73
CA LEU A 17 30.60 -11.73 -12.89
C LEU A 17 31.40 -10.45 -13.12
N ALA A 18 31.60 -10.03 -14.36
CA ALA A 18 32.28 -8.78 -14.70
C ALA A 18 31.49 -7.54 -14.22
N GLU A 19 30.16 -7.55 -14.28
CA GLU A 19 29.30 -6.49 -13.74
C GLU A 19 29.33 -6.47 -12.20
N LYS A 20 29.40 -7.64 -11.56
CA LYS A 20 29.59 -7.74 -10.11
C LYS A 20 30.96 -7.21 -9.69
N ASP A 21 32.01 -7.54 -10.42
CA ASP A 21 33.39 -7.07 -10.20
C ASP A 21 33.54 -5.56 -10.47
N ALA A 22 32.80 -5.03 -11.46
CA ALA A 22 32.71 -3.60 -11.71
C ALA A 22 31.91 -2.88 -10.62
N ARG A 23 30.85 -3.48 -10.07
CA ARG A 23 30.11 -2.95 -8.90
C ARG A 23 30.95 -2.98 -7.63
N THR A 24 31.68 -4.05 -7.34
CA THR A 24 32.62 -4.07 -6.20
C THR A 24 33.77 -3.10 -6.40
N SER A 25 34.27 -2.91 -7.63
CA SER A 25 35.29 -1.89 -7.93
C SER A 25 34.75 -0.45 -7.80
N ALA A 26 33.49 -0.21 -8.18
CA ALA A 26 32.83 1.08 -8.00
C ALA A 26 32.47 1.35 -6.53
N VAL A 27 32.11 0.31 -5.76
CA VAL A 27 31.96 0.38 -4.31
C VAL A 27 33.32 0.63 -3.65
N GLN A 28 34.40 0.01 -4.11
CA GLN A 28 35.74 0.28 -3.60
C GLN A 28 36.24 1.69 -3.96
N GLN A 29 35.90 2.22 -5.14
CA GLN A 29 36.18 3.61 -5.52
C GLN A 29 35.30 4.62 -4.77
N GLY A 30 34.05 4.28 -4.42
CA GLY A 30 33.20 5.08 -3.53
C GLY A 30 33.56 4.98 -2.05
N VAL A 31 34.21 3.88 -1.64
CA VAL A 31 34.80 3.68 -0.30
C VAL A 31 36.12 4.46 -0.16
N ASN A 32 36.84 4.68 -1.26
CA ASN A 32 38.09 5.46 -1.27
C ASN A 32 37.89 6.99 -1.29
N ASP A 33 36.65 7.50 -1.42
CA ASP A 33 36.36 8.94 -1.35
C ASP A 33 36.00 9.42 0.08
N VAL A 34 36.15 8.54 1.08
CA VAL A 34 36.09 8.91 2.51
C VAL A 34 37.28 8.31 3.26
N THR A 35 38.48 8.38 2.68
CA THR A 35 39.67 8.49 3.53
C THR A 35 39.78 9.94 3.98
N LEU A 36 39.20 10.24 5.14
CA LEU A 36 39.65 11.38 5.92
C LEU A 36 41.13 11.13 6.22
N ASP A 37 41.98 11.78 5.43
CA ASP A 37 43.42 11.90 5.62
C ASP A 37 43.72 11.96 7.12
N GLU A 38 44.52 11.02 7.62
CA GLU A 38 45.34 11.20 8.81
C GLU A 38 46.40 12.28 8.53
N LYS A 39 45.95 13.52 8.34
CA LYS A 39 46.80 14.71 8.44
C LYS A 39 46.61 15.28 9.82
N SER A 40 47.62 15.03 10.65
CA SER A 40 47.92 15.84 11.81
C SER A 40 48.12 17.30 11.37
N SER A 41 47.08 18.12 11.42
CA SER A 41 47.19 19.58 11.37
C SER A 41 46.00 20.21 12.09
N SER A 42 46.20 20.56 13.36
CA SER A 42 45.44 21.53 14.15
C SER A 42 44.00 21.83 13.69
N LEU A 43 43.08 20.87 13.80
CA LEU A 43 41.66 21.20 13.77
C LEU A 43 41.29 21.83 15.12
N SER A 44 40.78 23.06 15.10
CA SER A 44 40.12 23.67 16.24
C SER A 44 39.07 22.71 16.77
N ARG A 45 38.98 22.54 18.10
CA ARG A 45 37.93 21.70 18.69
C ARG A 45 36.57 22.25 18.22
N PRO A 46 35.60 21.38 17.88
CA PRO A 46 34.27 21.85 17.54
C PRO A 46 33.68 22.62 18.71
N ASP A 47 33.08 23.79 18.44
CA ASP A 47 32.57 24.68 19.49
C ASP A 47 31.16 24.25 19.96
N GLY A 48 30.34 23.67 19.06
CA GLY A 48 28.98 23.21 19.35
C GLY A 48 28.88 21.73 19.71
N ILE A 49 27.95 21.37 20.60
CA ILE A 49 27.65 19.97 20.95
C ILE A 49 27.25 19.16 19.71
N GLN A 50 26.51 19.76 18.77
CA GLN A 50 26.12 19.10 17.52
C GLN A 50 27.34 18.79 16.65
N ASP A 51 28.30 19.71 16.55
CA ASP A 51 29.53 19.51 15.78
C ASP A 51 30.44 18.48 16.47
N CYS A 52 30.47 18.47 17.80
CA CYS A 52 31.14 17.43 18.58
C CYS A 52 30.54 16.05 18.29
N ASN A 53 29.21 15.90 18.32
CA ASN A 53 28.55 14.64 18.01
C ASN A 53 28.77 14.24 16.54
N LEU A 54 28.71 15.21 15.61
CA LEU A 54 29.00 14.95 14.19
C LEU A 54 30.44 14.45 13.99
N SER A 55 31.40 14.95 14.76
CA SER A 55 32.80 14.45 14.70
C SER A 55 32.96 13.00 15.17
N LEU A 56 31.99 12.48 15.94
CA LEU A 56 31.95 11.08 16.39
C LEU A 56 31.20 10.17 15.40
N PHE A 57 30.39 10.72 14.52
CA PHE A 57 29.64 9.94 13.53
C PHE A 57 30.59 9.16 12.62
N LEU A 58 30.44 7.83 12.58
CA LEU A 58 31.29 6.87 11.86
C LEU A 58 32.78 6.88 12.27
N SER A 59 33.13 7.55 13.37
CA SER A 59 34.48 7.58 13.90
C SER A 59 34.75 6.31 14.70
N LYS A 60 35.94 5.72 14.52
CA LYS A 60 36.44 4.63 15.39
C LYS A 60 36.90 5.12 16.76
N ARG A 61 37.05 6.44 16.92
CA ARG A 61 37.52 7.03 18.18
C ARG A 61 36.41 6.93 19.22
N PHE A 62 36.68 6.21 20.32
CA PHE A 62 35.74 5.93 21.41
C PHE A 62 34.55 5.01 21.04
N SER A 63 34.53 4.45 19.83
CA SER A 63 33.49 3.49 19.46
C SER A 63 33.63 2.21 20.28
N ASP A 64 32.51 1.74 20.82
CA ASP A 64 32.41 0.57 21.71
C ASP A 64 31.43 -0.49 21.17
N VAL A 65 30.85 -0.27 19.98
CA VAL A 65 30.03 -1.22 19.23
C VAL A 65 30.32 -1.07 17.72
N THR A 66 30.19 -2.18 16.98
CA THR A 66 30.32 -2.17 15.51
C THR A 66 29.10 -2.85 14.89
N PHE A 67 28.45 -2.17 13.95
CA PHE A 67 27.36 -2.76 13.17
C PHE A 67 27.90 -3.35 11.86
N VAL A 68 27.33 -4.47 11.42
CA VAL A 68 27.63 -5.08 10.12
C VAL A 68 26.35 -4.98 9.28
N VAL A 69 26.42 -4.23 8.18
CA VAL A 69 25.29 -3.97 7.27
C VAL A 69 25.79 -4.15 5.85
N ASP A 70 25.17 -5.05 5.06
CA ASP A 70 25.63 -5.40 3.71
C ASP A 70 27.15 -5.70 3.64
N ASP A 71 27.66 -6.50 4.58
CA ASP A 71 29.08 -6.83 4.78
C ASP A 71 30.00 -5.65 5.14
N ALA A 72 29.48 -4.43 5.28
CA ALA A 72 30.23 -3.25 5.70
C ALA A 72 30.20 -3.08 7.23
N GLU A 73 31.37 -2.78 7.80
CA GLU A 73 31.51 -2.49 9.22
C GLU A 73 31.33 -0.99 9.52
N ILE A 74 30.43 -0.69 10.45
CA ILE A 74 30.07 0.66 10.85
C ILE A 74 30.34 0.83 12.36
N PRO A 75 31.41 1.55 12.76
CA PRO A 75 31.66 1.83 14.17
C PRO A 75 30.63 2.83 14.73
N ALA A 76 30.21 2.62 15.97
CA ALA A 76 29.27 3.48 16.67
C ALA A 76 29.51 3.49 18.19
N HIS A 77 28.74 4.33 18.89
CA HIS A 77 28.87 4.62 20.32
C HIS A 77 27.59 4.24 21.05
N ARG A 78 27.66 3.25 21.93
CA ARG A 78 26.50 2.66 22.63
C ARG A 78 25.72 3.71 23.40
N LEU A 79 26.42 4.58 24.13
CA LEU A 79 25.80 5.63 24.95
C LEU A 79 24.88 6.54 24.12
N ILE A 80 25.35 6.99 22.96
CA ILE A 80 24.57 7.89 22.08
C ILE A 80 23.33 7.15 21.57
N LEU A 81 23.47 5.88 21.17
CA LEU A 81 22.35 5.11 20.63
C LEU A 81 21.30 4.80 21.69
N ALA A 82 21.72 4.36 22.88
CA ALA A 82 20.83 4.04 23.99
C ALA A 82 20.03 5.25 24.48
N VAL A 83 20.67 6.42 24.63
CA VAL A 83 19.97 7.64 25.04
C VAL A 83 18.91 8.09 24.02
N ARG A 84 19.08 7.73 22.74
CA ARG A 84 18.19 8.16 21.66
C ARG A 84 17.09 7.14 21.33
N SER A 85 17.23 5.89 21.78
CA SER A 85 16.32 4.79 21.45
C SER A 85 16.25 3.80 22.60
N SER A 86 15.04 3.63 23.15
CA SER A 86 14.74 2.63 24.19
C SER A 86 15.07 1.20 23.74
N VAL A 87 14.92 0.91 22.45
CA VAL A 87 15.24 -0.39 21.85
C VAL A 87 16.75 -0.60 21.81
N PHE A 88 17.53 0.40 21.40
CA PHE A 88 18.99 0.30 21.47
C PHE A 88 19.49 0.25 22.91
N GLU A 89 18.85 0.96 23.85
CA GLU A 89 19.17 0.86 25.27
C GLU A 89 18.99 -0.58 25.78
N ALA A 90 17.84 -1.19 25.52
CA ALA A 90 17.58 -2.58 25.89
C ALA A 90 18.54 -3.56 25.18
N MET A 91 18.81 -3.34 23.89
CA MET A 91 19.71 -4.19 23.10
C MET A 91 21.16 -4.12 23.59
N LEU A 92 21.62 -2.94 23.99
CA LEU A 92 23.03 -2.69 24.30
C LEU A 92 23.34 -2.77 25.79
N TYR A 93 22.38 -2.48 26.68
CA TYR A 93 22.57 -2.44 28.13
C TYR A 93 21.68 -3.42 28.91
N GLY A 94 20.81 -4.17 28.22
CA GLY A 94 19.95 -5.17 28.84
C GLY A 94 20.67 -6.47 29.23
N ASP A 95 19.91 -7.38 29.85
CA ASP A 95 20.40 -8.61 30.49
C ASP A 95 21.02 -9.64 29.51
N PHE A 96 20.85 -9.46 28.21
CA PHE A 96 21.43 -10.31 27.15
C PHE A 96 22.81 -9.83 26.67
N TRP A 97 23.42 -8.87 27.36
CA TRP A 97 24.71 -8.31 26.97
C TRP A 97 25.89 -9.26 27.29
N GLU A 98 26.41 -9.94 26.26
CA GLU A 98 27.71 -10.62 26.33
C GLU A 98 28.85 -9.59 26.40
N THR A 99 29.73 -9.73 27.39
CA THR A 99 30.85 -8.85 27.68
C THR A 99 31.93 -8.88 26.57
N GLY A 100 31.82 -7.99 25.58
CA GLY A 100 32.82 -7.80 24.53
C GLY A 100 32.46 -6.72 23.51
N SER A 101 33.40 -6.34 22.64
CA SER A 101 33.12 -5.48 21.48
C SER A 101 32.17 -6.23 20.54
N GLN A 102 30.88 -5.96 20.68
CA GLN A 102 29.83 -6.67 19.96
C GLN A 102 29.75 -6.18 18.53
N ARG A 103 29.84 -7.15 17.61
CA ARG A 103 29.48 -6.99 16.21
C ARG A 103 27.99 -7.29 16.09
N ILE A 104 27.18 -6.29 15.76
CA ILE A 104 25.73 -6.44 15.61
C ILE A 104 25.40 -6.45 14.13
N THR A 105 24.83 -7.55 13.64
CA THR A 105 24.44 -7.64 12.22
C THR A 105 23.05 -7.04 12.02
N ILE A 106 22.92 -6.14 11.05
CA ILE A 106 21.65 -5.59 10.58
C ILE A 106 21.35 -6.22 9.22
N ALA A 107 20.28 -7.01 9.16
CA ALA A 107 19.92 -7.77 7.96
C ALA A 107 18.70 -7.21 7.22
N ASP A 108 17.95 -6.31 7.85
CA ASP A 108 16.65 -5.82 7.38
C ASP A 108 16.67 -4.35 6.94
N MET A 109 17.87 -3.79 6.71
CA MET A 109 18.04 -2.41 6.28
C MET A 109 19.33 -2.28 5.47
N GLY A 110 19.28 -1.53 4.37
CA GLY A 110 20.45 -1.26 3.55
C GLY A 110 21.42 -0.27 4.21
N ILE A 111 22.68 -0.35 3.83
CA ILE A 111 23.76 0.48 4.40
C ILE A 111 23.47 1.99 4.35
N THR A 112 22.88 2.47 3.27
CA THR A 112 22.59 3.91 3.07
C THR A 112 21.56 4.41 4.07
N ALA A 113 20.45 3.68 4.21
CA ALA A 113 19.39 4.04 5.15
C ALA A 113 19.88 3.93 6.60
N PHE A 114 20.67 2.90 6.92
CA PHE A 114 21.25 2.74 8.25
C PHE A 114 22.19 3.89 8.62
N ARG A 115 23.04 4.34 7.70
CA ARG A 115 23.95 5.47 7.92
C ARG A 115 23.19 6.77 8.15
N GLU A 116 22.10 7.01 7.43
CA GLU A 116 21.26 8.19 7.63
C GLU A 116 20.46 8.13 8.94
N MET A 117 19.97 6.96 9.34
CA MET A 117 19.39 6.77 10.68
C MET A 117 20.40 7.06 11.79
N LEU A 118 21.64 6.55 11.66
CA LEU A 118 22.71 6.86 12.61
C LEU A 118 23.04 8.37 12.61
N ARG A 119 23.18 9.00 11.45
CA ARG A 119 23.41 10.46 11.36
C ARG A 119 22.34 11.23 12.13
N TYR A 120 21.08 10.83 11.97
CA TYR A 120 19.95 11.40 12.70
C TYR A 120 20.09 11.21 14.22
N MET A 121 20.49 10.03 14.69
CA MET A 121 20.67 9.79 16.12
C MET A 121 21.76 10.67 16.73
N TYR A 122 22.85 10.95 16.01
CA TYR A 122 23.96 11.78 16.49
C TYR A 122 23.67 13.28 16.41
N THR A 123 23.01 13.73 15.33
CA THR A 123 22.98 15.16 14.96
C THR A 123 21.59 15.74 14.83
N ASN A 124 20.54 14.91 14.87
CA ASN A 124 19.15 15.29 14.57
C ASN A 124 18.94 15.82 13.13
N ASN A 125 19.97 15.72 12.29
CA ASN A 125 19.93 16.02 10.85
C ASN A 125 19.75 14.72 10.07
N LEU A 126 19.07 14.84 8.93
CA LEU A 126 18.65 13.71 8.13
C LEU A 126 18.51 14.15 6.68
N ASN A 127 18.97 13.33 5.74
CA ASN A 127 18.70 13.51 4.33
C ASN A 127 17.77 12.40 3.82
N ILE A 128 16.46 12.66 3.78
CA ILE A 128 15.49 11.68 3.27
C ILE A 128 15.45 11.74 1.74
N THR A 129 15.65 10.59 1.10
CA THR A 129 15.47 10.38 -0.34
C THR A 129 14.36 9.36 -0.60
N ASP A 130 13.82 9.36 -1.82
CA ASP A 130 12.76 8.43 -2.24
C ASP A 130 13.18 6.95 -2.09
N ASP A 131 14.47 6.66 -2.28
CA ASP A 131 15.00 5.29 -2.21
C ASP A 131 15.06 4.73 -0.78
N ILE A 132 15.30 5.58 0.22
CA ILE A 132 15.52 5.14 1.61
C ILE A 132 14.34 5.41 2.54
N VAL A 133 13.35 6.19 2.12
CA VAL A 133 12.29 6.68 3.02
C VAL A 133 11.49 5.54 3.66
N ILE A 134 11.23 4.45 2.92
CA ILE A 134 10.49 3.30 3.44
C ILE A 134 11.34 2.58 4.49
N GLU A 135 12.60 2.28 4.18
CA GLU A 135 13.52 1.63 5.12
C GLU A 135 13.70 2.44 6.40
N LEU A 136 13.88 3.76 6.26
CA LEU A 136 13.96 4.69 7.39
C LEU A 136 12.68 4.69 8.22
N LEU A 137 11.50 4.68 7.59
CA LEU A 137 10.23 4.63 8.31
C LEU A 137 10.10 3.33 9.12
N LEU A 138 10.40 2.19 8.51
CA LEU A 138 10.34 0.88 9.18
C LEU A 138 11.34 0.80 10.34
N ALA A 139 12.57 1.27 10.14
CA ALA A 139 13.57 1.28 11.20
C ALA A 139 13.27 2.29 12.29
N ALA A 140 12.73 3.46 11.95
CA ALA A 140 12.32 4.45 12.93
C ALA A 140 11.28 3.85 13.88
N HIS A 141 10.31 3.11 13.35
CA HIS A 141 9.35 2.38 14.16
C HIS A 141 10.01 1.26 14.98
N LYS A 142 10.83 0.40 14.33
CA LYS A 142 11.53 -0.72 14.97
C LYS A 142 12.42 -0.28 16.15
N TYR A 143 13.08 0.88 16.04
CA TYR A 143 14.00 1.41 17.05
C TYR A 143 13.34 2.50 17.93
N ASP A 144 12.01 2.66 17.91
CA ASP A 144 11.26 3.65 18.70
C ASP A 144 11.79 5.10 18.55
N LEU A 145 12.13 5.48 17.31
CA LEU A 145 12.57 6.82 16.92
C LEU A 145 11.39 7.64 16.39
N ARG A 146 10.43 7.96 17.27
CA ARG A 146 9.13 8.57 16.90
C ARG A 146 9.23 9.82 16.02
N HIS A 147 10.14 10.74 16.34
CA HIS A 147 10.31 11.96 15.53
C HIS A 147 10.92 11.70 14.15
N LEU A 148 11.71 10.63 14.00
CA LEU A 148 12.18 10.18 12.68
C LEU A 148 11.01 9.58 11.88
N GLU A 149 10.18 8.79 12.54
CA GLU A 149 8.97 8.18 11.94
C GLU A 149 8.01 9.27 11.42
N GLU A 150 7.75 10.30 12.24
CA GLU A 150 6.94 11.47 11.86
C GLU A 150 7.50 12.20 10.63
N ARG A 151 8.83 12.43 10.61
CA ARG A 151 9.50 13.10 9.47
C ARG A 151 9.45 12.27 8.19
N CYS A 152 9.64 10.96 8.29
CA CYS A 152 9.51 10.06 7.13
C CYS A 152 8.07 10.05 6.61
N SER A 153 7.09 9.99 7.51
CA SER A 153 5.66 10.03 7.17
C SER A 153 5.29 11.34 6.45
N GLN A 154 5.77 12.48 6.95
CA GLN A 154 5.55 13.79 6.31
C GLN A 154 6.21 13.86 4.94
N TYR A 155 7.44 13.38 4.81
CA TYR A 155 8.14 13.33 3.52
C TYR A 155 7.35 12.50 2.50
N MET A 156 6.92 11.30 2.88
CA MET A 156 6.12 10.41 2.02
C MET A 156 4.84 11.11 1.56
N GLN A 157 4.13 11.79 2.45
CA GLN A 157 2.91 12.53 2.10
C GLN A 157 3.17 13.68 1.12
N GLN A 158 4.29 14.40 1.28
CA GLN A 158 4.65 15.52 0.41
C GLN A 158 5.15 15.09 -0.98
N LYS A 159 5.84 13.95 -1.04
CA LYS A 159 6.41 13.39 -2.29
C LYS A 159 5.51 12.36 -2.97
N MET A 160 4.37 12.05 -2.37
CA MET A 160 3.38 11.10 -2.91
C MET A 160 2.94 11.50 -4.32
N ASN A 161 3.00 10.55 -5.24
CA ASN A 161 2.62 10.71 -6.63
C ASN A 161 2.13 9.37 -7.21
N GLU A 162 1.69 9.40 -8.47
CA GLU A 162 1.13 8.23 -9.15
C GLU A 162 2.14 7.10 -9.35
N THR A 163 3.44 7.39 -9.35
CA THR A 163 4.50 6.39 -9.61
C THR A 163 5.01 5.71 -8.34
N ASN A 164 4.92 6.34 -7.17
CA ASN A 164 5.44 5.79 -5.91
C ASN A 164 4.36 5.25 -4.96
N VAL A 165 3.09 5.64 -5.13
CA VAL A 165 2.02 5.28 -4.19
C VAL A 165 1.81 3.76 -4.05
N CYS A 166 1.89 3.01 -5.15
CA CYS A 166 1.77 1.55 -5.12
C CYS A 166 2.96 0.88 -4.44
N SER A 167 4.18 1.39 -4.66
CA SER A 167 5.39 0.89 -3.99
C SER A 167 5.32 1.10 -2.48
N PHE A 168 4.86 2.27 -2.04
CA PHE A 168 4.63 2.54 -0.62
C PHE A 168 3.56 1.64 -0.02
N LEU A 169 2.41 1.50 -0.69
CA LEU A 169 1.33 0.64 -0.21
C LEU A 169 1.77 -0.82 -0.12
N ASN A 170 2.52 -1.32 -1.10
CA ASN A 170 2.95 -2.71 -1.14
C ASN A 170 3.77 -3.13 0.09
N VAL A 171 4.47 -2.18 0.72
CA VAL A 171 5.23 -2.46 1.95
C VAL A 171 4.37 -2.24 3.20
N LEU A 172 3.48 -1.26 3.20
CA LEU A 172 2.77 -0.84 4.41
C LEU A 172 1.40 -1.52 4.63
N TYR A 173 0.79 -2.13 3.62
CA TYR A 173 -0.61 -2.57 3.65
C TYR A 173 -0.97 -3.54 4.80
N ASN A 174 -0.01 -4.35 5.25
CA ASN A 174 -0.18 -5.35 6.30
C ASN A 174 0.43 -4.96 7.65
N LEU A 175 0.94 -3.72 7.77
CA LEU A 175 1.60 -3.24 8.97
C LEU A 175 0.63 -2.38 9.78
N ASP A 176 0.15 -2.95 10.90
CA ASP A 176 -0.82 -2.30 11.78
C ASP A 176 -0.34 -0.94 12.30
N ALA A 177 0.97 -0.80 12.53
CA ALA A 177 1.61 0.44 12.96
C ALA A 177 1.41 1.60 11.98
N PHE A 178 1.25 1.32 10.68
CA PHE A 178 1.18 2.34 9.62
C PHE A 178 -0.20 2.42 8.96
N LYS A 179 -1.26 2.01 9.68
CA LYS A 179 -2.65 2.07 9.18
C LYS A 179 -3.06 3.47 8.75
N ASP A 180 -2.66 4.50 9.48
CA ASP A 180 -3.01 5.89 9.16
C ASP A 180 -2.37 6.33 7.84
N ILE A 181 -1.08 6.01 7.64
CA ILE A 181 -0.36 6.30 6.39
C ILE A 181 -0.98 5.50 5.23
N THR A 182 -1.28 4.22 5.46
CA THR A 182 -1.94 3.34 4.49
C THR A 182 -3.28 3.94 4.04
N GLN A 183 -4.07 4.46 4.97
CA GLN A 183 -5.34 5.09 4.66
C GLN A 183 -5.18 6.38 3.82
N ILE A 184 -4.11 7.15 4.07
CA ILE A 184 -3.77 8.34 3.27
C ILE A 184 -3.36 7.95 1.84
N LEU A 185 -2.52 6.91 1.69
CA LEU A 185 -2.11 6.38 0.38
C LEU A 185 -3.32 5.92 -0.44
N LEU A 186 -4.24 5.18 0.19
CA LEU A 186 -5.47 4.72 -0.43
C LEU A 186 -6.39 5.89 -0.82
N ALA A 187 -6.55 6.88 0.07
CA ALA A 187 -7.35 8.07 -0.22
C ALA A 187 -6.76 8.90 -1.36
N PHE A 188 -5.43 8.99 -1.47
CA PHE A 188 -4.77 9.63 -2.60
C PHE A 188 -5.12 8.94 -3.92
N MET A 189 -5.00 7.61 -3.98
CA MET A 189 -5.36 6.84 -5.18
C MET A 189 -6.83 6.99 -5.54
N GLU A 190 -7.73 6.93 -4.56
CA GLU A 190 -9.15 7.20 -4.79
C GLU A 190 -9.34 8.61 -5.39
N SER A 191 -8.70 9.63 -4.81
CA SER A 191 -8.90 11.03 -5.22
C SER A 191 -8.42 11.31 -6.65
N ARG A 192 -7.35 10.61 -7.08
CA ARG A 192 -6.69 10.77 -8.38
C ARG A 192 -7.11 9.74 -9.42
N TRP A 193 -8.02 8.81 -9.07
CA TRP A 193 -8.47 7.80 -10.03
C TRP A 193 -9.06 8.45 -11.28
N SER A 194 -8.45 8.14 -12.41
CA SER A 194 -8.84 8.61 -13.74
C SER A 194 -8.40 7.56 -14.76
N ILE A 195 -9.04 7.55 -15.94
CA ILE A 195 -8.62 6.71 -17.07
C ILE A 195 -7.14 7.02 -17.43
N ASP A 196 -6.75 8.30 -17.35
CA ASP A 196 -5.39 8.77 -17.65
C ASP A 196 -4.39 8.58 -16.49
N CYS A 197 -4.84 8.06 -15.35
CA CYS A 197 -3.99 7.91 -14.18
C CYS A 197 -2.85 6.93 -14.47
N LYS A 198 -1.60 7.34 -14.20
CA LYS A 198 -0.39 6.56 -14.51
C LYS A 198 -0.02 5.53 -13.45
N VAL A 199 -0.89 5.31 -12.46
CA VAL A 199 -0.65 4.35 -11.39
C VAL A 199 -0.45 2.94 -11.98
N ASP A 200 0.75 2.40 -11.78
CA ASP A 200 1.11 1.07 -12.20
C ASP A 200 1.13 0.12 -11.00
N PHE A 201 0.56 -1.06 -11.18
CA PHE A 201 0.52 -2.09 -10.15
C PHE A 201 1.71 -3.06 -10.27
N THR A 202 2.44 -3.08 -11.39
CA THR A 202 3.44 -4.13 -11.75
C THR A 202 4.42 -4.49 -10.64
N GLY A 203 4.90 -3.53 -9.84
CA GLY A 203 5.82 -3.77 -8.74
C GLY A 203 5.21 -4.31 -7.43
N MET A 204 3.89 -4.53 -7.38
CA MET A 204 3.22 -5.01 -6.17
C MET A 204 3.32 -6.53 -6.02
N SER A 205 3.37 -6.99 -4.78
CA SER A 205 3.13 -8.39 -4.42
C SER A 205 1.68 -8.77 -4.71
N ILE A 206 1.41 -10.07 -4.92
CA ILE A 206 0.04 -10.53 -5.15
C ILE A 206 -0.89 -10.23 -3.96
N ASP A 207 -0.37 -10.27 -2.73
CA ASP A 207 -1.16 -10.00 -1.54
C ASP A 207 -1.45 -8.50 -1.39
N GLY A 208 -0.46 -7.64 -1.65
CA GLY A 208 -0.66 -6.19 -1.72
C GLY A 208 -1.62 -5.78 -2.84
N LEU A 209 -1.54 -6.44 -4.00
CA LEU A 209 -2.49 -6.23 -5.10
C LEU A 209 -3.90 -6.63 -4.69
N LYS A 210 -4.09 -7.81 -4.11
CA LYS A 210 -5.41 -8.26 -3.62
C LYS A 210 -6.01 -7.30 -2.61
N TYR A 211 -5.20 -6.84 -1.66
CA TYR A 211 -5.61 -5.84 -0.68
C TYR A 211 -6.10 -4.55 -1.35
N LEU A 212 -5.32 -4.02 -2.30
CA LEU A 212 -5.67 -2.81 -3.04
C LEU A 212 -6.95 -2.99 -3.85
N VAL A 213 -7.07 -4.09 -4.60
CA VAL A 213 -8.23 -4.38 -5.44
C VAL A 213 -9.48 -4.56 -4.60
N ASP A 214 -9.40 -5.27 -3.48
CA ASP A 214 -10.54 -5.42 -2.57
C ASP A 214 -10.99 -4.06 -2.03
N PHE A 215 -10.06 -3.25 -1.52
CA PHE A 215 -10.35 -1.91 -1.01
C PHE A 215 -11.04 -1.01 -2.07
N LEU A 216 -10.47 -0.97 -3.27
CA LEU A 216 -10.98 -0.20 -4.40
C LEU A 216 -12.38 -0.67 -4.85
N SER A 217 -12.59 -1.99 -4.89
CA SER A 217 -13.86 -2.61 -5.27
C SER A 217 -14.96 -2.39 -4.23
N LEU A 218 -14.62 -2.38 -2.93
CA LEU A 218 -15.54 -2.06 -1.85
C LEU A 218 -15.97 -0.59 -1.89
N ARG A 219 -15.03 0.33 -2.12
CA ARG A 219 -15.33 1.77 -2.05
C ARG A 219 -16.23 2.26 -3.19
N LYS A 220 -16.13 1.66 -4.38
CA LYS A 220 -17.02 1.97 -5.50
C LYS A 220 -18.50 1.87 -5.11
N ARG A 221 -18.88 0.85 -4.32
CA ARG A 221 -20.27 0.62 -3.88
C ARG A 221 -20.82 1.75 -3.00
N ALA A 222 -19.96 2.63 -2.49
CA ALA A 222 -20.35 3.72 -1.60
C ALA A 222 -20.50 5.08 -2.30
N ARG A 223 -20.04 5.24 -3.56
CA ARG A 223 -20.03 6.53 -4.29
C ARG A 223 -20.32 6.32 -5.79
N ASP A 224 -21.59 6.07 -6.12
CA ASP A 224 -22.06 5.51 -7.39
C ASP A 224 -21.86 6.32 -8.69
N PHE A 225 -21.21 7.49 -8.71
CA PHE A 225 -21.17 8.33 -9.93
C PHE A 225 -19.83 8.92 -10.35
N LYS A 226 -18.72 8.75 -9.60
CA LYS A 226 -17.50 9.53 -9.88
C LYS A 226 -16.56 8.92 -10.95
N TYR A 227 -16.62 7.62 -11.21
CA TYR A 227 -15.62 6.92 -12.02
C TYR A 227 -16.28 6.02 -13.07
N MET A 228 -16.78 6.64 -14.15
CA MET A 228 -17.24 5.93 -15.35
C MET A 228 -16.12 5.00 -15.85
N HIS A 229 -16.44 3.73 -16.15
CA HIS A 229 -15.48 2.69 -16.56
C HIS A 229 -14.51 2.15 -15.50
N PHE A 230 -14.71 2.44 -14.20
CA PHE A 230 -13.80 2.02 -13.13
C PHE A 230 -13.34 0.55 -13.18
N GLU A 231 -14.26 -0.42 -13.32
CA GLU A 231 -13.88 -1.85 -13.32
C GLU A 231 -13.03 -2.20 -14.52
N VAL A 232 -13.28 -1.56 -15.66
CA VAL A 232 -12.58 -1.86 -16.91
C VAL A 232 -11.14 -1.42 -16.76
N ASP A 233 -10.93 -0.22 -16.23
CA ASP A 233 -9.58 0.30 -15.98
C ASP A 233 -8.88 -0.48 -14.86
N LEU A 234 -9.60 -0.83 -13.80
CA LEU A 234 -9.07 -1.68 -12.73
C LEU A 234 -8.63 -3.04 -13.29
N PHE A 235 -9.46 -3.68 -14.10
CA PHE A 235 -9.15 -4.95 -14.75
C PHE A 235 -7.96 -4.83 -15.71
N ARG A 236 -7.89 -3.76 -16.52
CA ARG A 236 -6.73 -3.50 -17.39
C ARG A 236 -5.42 -3.40 -16.60
N ARG A 237 -5.41 -2.69 -15.46
CA ARG A 237 -4.21 -2.56 -14.61
C ARG A 237 -3.82 -3.89 -13.97
N ILE A 238 -4.81 -4.68 -13.54
CA ILE A 238 -4.59 -6.04 -12.99
C ILE A 238 -4.04 -7.00 -14.07
N LEU A 239 -4.53 -6.91 -15.30
CA LEU A 239 -3.97 -7.68 -16.43
C LEU A 239 -2.55 -7.25 -16.76
N ALA A 240 -2.25 -5.95 -16.73
CA ALA A 240 -0.89 -5.44 -16.92
C ALA A 240 0.07 -6.01 -15.85
N TRP A 241 -0.35 -6.02 -14.58
CA TRP A 241 0.39 -6.69 -13.51
C TRP A 241 0.60 -8.18 -13.80
N ALA A 242 -0.46 -8.91 -14.16
CA ALA A 242 -0.39 -10.35 -14.40
C ALA A 242 0.56 -10.68 -15.56
N LYS A 243 0.56 -9.85 -16.61
CA LYS A 243 1.47 -9.97 -17.74
C LYS A 243 2.93 -9.84 -17.31
N VAL A 244 3.27 -8.75 -16.60
CA VAL A 244 4.66 -8.53 -16.11
C VAL A 244 5.07 -9.65 -15.16
N ASN A 245 4.19 -10.06 -14.25
CA ASN A 245 4.47 -11.18 -13.35
C ASN A 245 4.74 -12.50 -14.09
N CYS A 246 4.02 -12.79 -15.18
CA CYS A 246 4.32 -13.96 -16.01
C CYS A 246 5.70 -13.86 -16.68
N GLU A 247 6.00 -12.70 -17.27
CA GLU A 247 7.27 -12.44 -17.96
C GLU A 247 8.47 -12.56 -17.01
N GLU A 248 8.38 -11.99 -15.81
CA GLU A 248 9.42 -12.10 -14.76
C GLU A 248 9.65 -13.54 -14.29
N ASN A 249 8.59 -14.36 -14.27
CA ASN A 249 8.67 -15.79 -13.94
C ASN A 249 9.03 -16.67 -15.16
N GLY A 250 9.34 -16.08 -16.32
CA GLY A 250 9.73 -16.81 -17.53
C GLY A 250 8.58 -17.61 -18.18
N LEU A 251 7.33 -17.23 -17.91
CA LEU A 251 6.14 -17.84 -18.48
C LEU A 251 5.59 -16.99 -19.64
N PRO A 252 5.01 -17.61 -20.70
CA PRO A 252 4.29 -16.87 -21.72
C PRO A 252 3.11 -16.11 -21.10
N ALA A 253 2.96 -14.83 -21.42
CA ALA A 253 1.86 -13.99 -20.96
C ALA A 253 0.54 -14.27 -21.71
N ASP A 254 0.08 -15.52 -21.66
CA ASP A 254 -1.23 -15.94 -22.14
C ASP A 254 -2.32 -15.83 -21.05
N GLY A 255 -3.59 -15.85 -21.45
CA GLY A 255 -4.71 -15.68 -20.52
C GLY A 255 -4.76 -16.72 -19.39
N ALA A 256 -4.31 -17.95 -19.65
CA ALA A 256 -4.33 -19.02 -18.66
C ALA A 256 -3.25 -18.81 -17.59
N ASN A 257 -2.03 -18.45 -18.00
CA ASN A 257 -0.92 -18.15 -17.09
C ASN A 257 -1.21 -16.87 -16.30
N MET A 258 -1.75 -15.83 -16.94
CA MET A 258 -2.16 -14.60 -16.26
C MET A 258 -3.22 -14.88 -15.18
N ARG A 259 -4.25 -15.67 -15.50
CA ARG A 259 -5.28 -16.06 -14.53
C ARG A 259 -4.70 -16.87 -13.37
N LYS A 260 -3.75 -17.78 -13.65
CA LYS A 260 -3.06 -18.54 -12.61
C LYS A 260 -2.21 -17.63 -11.70
N ALA A 261 -1.53 -16.64 -12.26
CA ALA A 261 -0.72 -15.67 -11.51
C ALA A 261 -1.57 -14.82 -10.55
N LEU A 262 -2.77 -14.44 -10.94
CA LEU A 262 -3.69 -13.63 -10.14
C LEU A 262 -4.24 -14.35 -8.90
N LYS A 263 -4.17 -15.68 -8.82
CA LYS A 263 -4.55 -16.47 -7.63
C LYS A 263 -5.92 -16.06 -7.03
N GLY A 264 -6.93 -15.77 -7.85
CA GLY A 264 -8.26 -15.38 -7.41
C GLY A 264 -8.48 -13.86 -7.23
N CYS A 265 -7.48 -13.02 -7.49
CA CYS A 265 -7.63 -11.55 -7.45
C CYS A 265 -8.70 -11.05 -8.44
N GLU A 266 -8.88 -11.74 -9.57
CA GLU A 266 -9.88 -11.41 -10.58
C GLU A 266 -11.33 -11.54 -10.08
N GLN A 267 -11.57 -12.34 -9.04
CA GLN A 267 -12.90 -12.56 -8.46
C GLN A 267 -13.40 -11.38 -7.63
N LEU A 268 -12.48 -10.50 -7.22
CA LEU A 268 -12.80 -9.27 -6.49
C LEU A 268 -13.44 -8.21 -7.40
N ILE A 269 -13.20 -8.31 -8.71
CA ILE A 269 -13.70 -7.39 -9.74
C ILE A 269 -15.16 -7.71 -10.04
N SER A 270 -16.00 -6.68 -10.05
CA SER A 270 -17.42 -6.85 -10.35
C SER A 270 -17.70 -6.66 -11.83
N PHE A 271 -17.37 -7.68 -12.66
CA PHE A 271 -17.62 -7.64 -14.11
C PHE A 271 -19.10 -7.38 -14.47
N THR A 272 -20.04 -7.74 -13.60
CA THR A 272 -21.48 -7.46 -13.76
C THR A 272 -21.86 -5.98 -13.59
N SER A 273 -20.90 -5.14 -13.23
CA SER A 273 -21.07 -3.70 -13.14
C SER A 273 -20.49 -2.94 -14.34
N MET A 274 -19.78 -3.61 -15.25
CA MET A 274 -19.39 -3.07 -16.56
C MET A 274 -20.59 -2.98 -17.51
N SER A 275 -20.47 -2.18 -18.57
CA SER A 275 -21.39 -2.27 -19.71
C SER A 275 -21.10 -3.50 -20.58
N SER A 276 -22.04 -3.88 -21.45
CA SER A 276 -21.85 -5.02 -22.36
C SER A 276 -20.64 -4.79 -23.28
N ASP A 277 -20.50 -3.57 -23.81
CA ASP A 277 -19.44 -3.22 -24.75
C ASP A 277 -18.07 -3.18 -24.05
N GLU A 278 -18.04 -2.70 -22.81
CA GLU A 278 -16.84 -2.72 -21.96
C GLU A 278 -16.37 -4.14 -21.67
N PHE A 279 -17.29 -5.04 -21.32
CA PHE A 279 -16.95 -6.43 -21.03
C PHE A 279 -16.52 -7.17 -22.30
N HIS A 280 -17.13 -6.88 -23.46
CA HIS A 280 -16.63 -7.36 -24.76
C HIS A 280 -15.19 -6.92 -25.02
N CYS A 281 -14.89 -5.63 -24.84
CA CYS A 281 -13.52 -5.13 -24.98
C CYS A 281 -12.56 -5.87 -24.04
N ALA A 282 -12.95 -6.09 -22.78
CA ALA A 282 -12.14 -6.79 -21.80
C ALA A 282 -11.78 -8.23 -22.22
N ILE A 283 -12.72 -8.95 -22.86
CA ILE A 283 -12.48 -10.28 -23.42
C ILE A 283 -11.47 -10.21 -24.58
N ASP A 284 -11.66 -9.27 -25.50
CA ASP A 284 -10.80 -9.14 -26.69
C ASP A 284 -9.33 -8.85 -26.31
N PHE A 285 -9.11 -8.04 -25.27
CA PHE A 285 -7.76 -7.74 -24.77
C PHE A 285 -7.13 -8.89 -23.96
N SER A 286 -7.89 -9.94 -23.60
CA SER A 286 -7.43 -11.03 -22.74
C SER A 286 -7.84 -12.41 -23.26
N PRO A 287 -7.31 -12.84 -24.43
CA PRO A 287 -7.66 -14.12 -25.02
C PRO A 287 -7.30 -15.27 -24.07
N ASN A 288 -8.22 -16.24 -23.94
CA ASN A 288 -8.13 -17.40 -23.05
C ASN A 288 -8.06 -17.08 -21.54
N PHE A 289 -8.36 -15.84 -21.13
CA PHE A 289 -8.45 -15.49 -19.71
C PHE A 289 -9.75 -16.00 -19.10
N PHE A 290 -10.88 -15.75 -19.75
CA PHE A 290 -12.20 -16.22 -19.33
C PHE A 290 -12.57 -17.54 -20.00
N THR A 291 -13.25 -18.42 -19.26
CA THR A 291 -13.89 -19.59 -19.84
C THR A 291 -15.19 -19.21 -20.57
N VAL A 292 -15.60 -20.02 -21.56
CA VAL A 292 -16.84 -19.79 -22.31
C VAL A 292 -18.06 -19.76 -21.39
N GLU A 293 -18.07 -20.60 -20.35
CA GLU A 293 -19.14 -20.63 -19.34
C GLU A 293 -19.20 -19.35 -18.50
N GLU A 294 -18.05 -18.82 -18.06
CA GLU A 294 -17.97 -17.55 -17.33
C GLU A 294 -18.47 -16.38 -18.18
N ILE A 295 -18.02 -16.31 -19.44
CA ILE A 295 -18.46 -15.28 -20.40
C ILE A 295 -19.99 -15.32 -20.53
N GLY A 296 -20.56 -16.50 -20.77
CA GLY A 296 -22.01 -16.69 -20.91
C GLY A 296 -22.77 -16.30 -19.64
N SER A 297 -22.26 -16.67 -18.46
CA SER A 297 -22.85 -16.32 -17.16
C SER A 297 -22.85 -14.80 -16.92
N ILE A 298 -21.74 -14.13 -17.21
CA ILE A 298 -21.62 -12.67 -17.04
C ILE A 298 -22.54 -11.94 -18.01
N PHE A 299 -22.56 -12.28 -19.30
CA PHE A 299 -23.47 -11.64 -20.27
C PHE A 299 -24.94 -11.86 -19.93
N THR A 300 -25.30 -13.04 -19.42
CA THR A 300 -26.67 -13.31 -18.96
C THR A 300 -27.06 -12.38 -17.80
N LYS A 301 -26.15 -12.21 -16.82
CA LYS A 301 -26.35 -11.28 -15.70
C LYS A 301 -26.43 -9.82 -16.15
N LEU A 302 -25.58 -9.39 -17.08
CA LEU A 302 -25.59 -8.03 -17.66
C LEU A 302 -26.91 -7.76 -18.40
N ARG A 303 -27.38 -8.73 -19.21
CA ARG A 303 -28.66 -8.63 -19.93
C ARG A 303 -29.84 -8.54 -18.97
N TYR A 304 -29.88 -9.39 -17.94
CA TYR A 304 -30.94 -9.36 -16.93
C TYR A 304 -30.97 -8.02 -16.18
N LYS A 305 -29.81 -7.48 -15.81
CA LYS A 305 -29.69 -6.16 -15.19
C LYS A 305 -30.26 -5.06 -16.08
N LYS A 306 -29.93 -5.06 -17.38
CA LYS A 306 -30.47 -4.10 -18.36
C LYS A 306 -32.00 -4.17 -18.46
N ILE A 307 -32.57 -5.37 -18.55
CA ILE A 307 -34.02 -5.58 -18.58
C ILE A 307 -34.68 -5.08 -17.29
N LYS A 308 -34.10 -5.39 -16.13
CA LYS A 308 -34.63 -4.97 -14.83
C LYS A 308 -34.62 -3.43 -14.66
N LEU A 309 -33.55 -2.76 -15.08
CA LEU A 309 -33.48 -1.29 -15.10
C LEU A 309 -34.54 -0.69 -16.03
N GLN A 310 -34.67 -1.21 -17.26
CA GLN A 310 -35.70 -0.76 -18.20
C GLN A 310 -37.13 -0.95 -17.66
N SER A 311 -37.39 -2.06 -16.95
CA SER A 311 -38.69 -2.29 -16.31
C SER A 311 -38.96 -1.35 -15.14
N LEU A 312 -37.93 -0.96 -14.38
CA LEU A 312 -38.04 0.01 -13.29
C LEU A 312 -38.30 1.43 -13.81
N ASP A 313 -37.62 1.84 -14.88
CA ASP A 313 -37.80 3.13 -15.53
C ASP A 313 -39.22 3.27 -16.13
N MET A 314 -39.76 2.18 -16.70
CA MET A 314 -41.16 2.15 -17.17
C MET A 314 -42.17 2.35 -16.04
N VAL A 315 -41.98 1.68 -14.89
CA VAL A 315 -42.87 1.83 -13.72
C VAL A 315 -42.78 3.24 -13.12
N GLN A 316 -41.59 3.85 -13.10
CA GLN A 316 -41.41 5.22 -12.62
C GLN A 316 -42.01 6.26 -13.58
N SER A 317 -41.88 6.05 -14.89
CA SER A 317 -42.52 6.91 -15.91
C SER A 317 -44.04 6.81 -15.88
N GLU A 318 -44.61 5.62 -15.66
CA GLU A 318 -46.06 5.43 -15.51
C GLU A 318 -46.59 6.13 -14.25
N ALA A 319 -45.89 6.02 -13.12
CA ALA A 319 -46.24 6.70 -11.87
C ALA A 319 -46.20 8.24 -11.96
N MET A 320 -45.31 8.80 -12.78
CA MET A 320 -45.26 10.25 -13.05
C MET A 320 -46.31 10.72 -14.07
N SER A 321 -46.93 9.80 -14.82
CA SER A 321 -47.94 10.11 -15.85
C SER A 321 -49.40 9.94 -15.40
N MET A 322 -49.64 9.48 -14.16
CA MET A 322 -51.01 9.38 -13.63
C MET A 322 -51.57 10.78 -13.33
N PRO A 323 -52.71 11.18 -13.93
CA PRO A 323 -53.32 12.47 -13.61
C PRO A 323 -53.86 12.46 -12.17
N LEU A 324 -53.52 13.49 -11.39
CA LEU A 324 -54.19 13.82 -10.12
C LEU A 324 -55.64 14.23 -10.41
N ASN A 325 -56.53 13.28 -10.68
CA ASN A 325 -57.96 13.53 -10.77
C ASN A 325 -58.72 12.41 -10.07
N GLY A 326 -59.35 12.76 -8.94
CA GLY A 326 -60.45 11.98 -8.39
C GLY A 326 -60.35 11.51 -6.95
N PHE A 327 -59.83 12.31 -6.01
CA PHE A 327 -60.27 12.20 -4.61
C PHE A 327 -60.93 13.51 -4.20
N GLN A 328 -62.25 13.61 -4.47
CA GLN A 328 -63.09 14.60 -3.81
C GLN A 328 -63.18 14.25 -2.32
N CYS A 329 -62.54 15.06 -1.48
CA CYS A 329 -62.90 15.16 -0.07
C CYS A 329 -64.34 15.67 0.04
N PRO A 330 -65.27 14.99 0.73
CA PRO A 330 -66.57 15.58 1.02
C PRO A 330 -66.42 16.57 2.18
N THR A 331 -66.24 17.85 1.86
CA THR A 331 -66.48 18.97 2.78
C THR A 331 -67.99 19.14 2.97
N SER A 332 -68.51 18.65 4.10
CA SER A 332 -69.77 19.13 4.66
C SER A 332 -69.95 18.59 6.10
N MET A 333 -69.51 19.36 7.11
CA MET A 333 -70.29 19.52 8.34
C MET A 333 -70.00 20.90 8.97
N LYS A 334 -71.10 21.58 9.31
CA LYS A 334 -71.18 22.93 9.88
C LYS A 334 -70.64 22.99 11.32
N PRO A 335 -70.22 24.17 11.82
CA PRO A 335 -69.72 24.34 13.17
C PRO A 335 -70.87 24.44 14.19
N ILE A 336 -70.71 23.82 15.36
CA ILE A 336 -71.57 24.00 16.55
C ILE A 336 -70.63 24.28 17.76
N PRO A 337 -71.03 25.17 18.70
CA PRO A 337 -70.09 25.96 19.50
C PRO A 337 -69.72 25.36 20.87
N ASN A 338 -68.65 25.93 21.43
CA ASN A 338 -68.06 25.78 22.77
C ASN A 338 -68.92 25.12 23.86
N GLY A 339 -68.33 24.12 24.54
CA GLY A 339 -68.67 23.78 25.93
C GLY A 339 -68.30 22.36 26.35
N GLN A 340 -67.49 22.27 27.39
CA GLN A 340 -67.24 21.12 28.29
C GLN A 340 -66.11 20.13 27.96
N VAL A 341 -65.04 20.32 28.73
CA VAL A 341 -63.99 19.38 29.11
C VAL A 341 -64.60 18.15 29.77
N THR A 342 -64.28 16.94 29.31
CA THR A 342 -64.17 15.73 30.16
C THR A 342 -63.17 14.74 29.57
N ALA A 343 -62.56 13.96 30.46
CA ALA A 343 -61.34 13.18 30.33
C ALA A 343 -61.56 11.72 29.85
N PHE A 344 -60.48 10.92 29.94
CA PHE A 344 -60.31 9.45 29.85
C PHE A 344 -59.93 8.91 28.46
N SER A 345 -59.01 7.94 28.29
CA SER A 345 -57.90 7.39 29.08
C SER A 345 -57.13 6.43 28.15
N PHE A 346 -55.81 6.33 28.33
CA PHE A 346 -54.93 5.33 27.70
C PHE A 346 -55.35 3.89 28.03
N GLY A 347 -55.19 2.99 27.06
CA GLY A 347 -55.27 1.54 27.25
C GLY A 347 -54.59 0.78 26.10
N ALA A 348 -53.37 0.30 26.34
CA ALA A 348 -52.69 -0.76 25.60
C ALA A 348 -53.04 -2.13 26.22
N PRO A 349 -52.38 -3.27 25.88
CA PRO A 349 -52.07 -3.90 24.58
C PRO A 349 -52.57 -5.39 24.56
N PHE A 350 -52.38 -6.15 23.48
CA PHE A 350 -52.37 -7.63 23.57
C PHE A 350 -51.44 -8.32 22.54
N VAL A 351 -50.70 -9.31 23.05
CA VAL A 351 -49.72 -10.22 22.44
C VAL A 351 -50.38 -11.60 22.23
N PRO A 352 -49.84 -12.48 21.38
CA PRO A 352 -49.48 -13.83 21.87
C PRO A 352 -48.08 -14.27 21.35
N ASN A 353 -47.15 -14.70 22.22
CA ASN A 353 -46.95 -16.05 22.81
C ASN A 353 -46.79 -17.17 21.76
N SER A 354 -45.86 -18.13 21.83
CA SER A 354 -44.82 -18.46 22.83
C SER A 354 -44.06 -19.73 22.39
N SER A 355 -42.81 -19.86 22.89
CA SER A 355 -42.12 -21.12 23.30
C SER A 355 -41.65 -22.10 22.20
N THR A 356 -40.46 -22.73 22.25
CA THR A 356 -39.81 -23.39 23.40
C THR A 356 -38.30 -23.61 23.20
N SER A 357 -37.55 -23.33 24.29
CA SER A 357 -36.42 -24.05 24.91
C SER A 357 -35.18 -24.51 24.11
N LYS A 358 -34.04 -23.92 24.48
CA LYS A 358 -32.77 -24.62 24.70
C LYS A 358 -32.59 -24.87 26.21
N GLN A 359 -32.01 -26.00 26.57
CA GLN A 359 -30.87 -26.01 27.48
C GLN A 359 -29.62 -26.32 26.66
#